data_AF-A0A257PLH8-F1
#
_entry.id   AF-A0A257PLH8-F1
#
_cell.length_a   1.000
_cell.length_b   1.000
_cell.length_c   1.000
_cell.angle_alpha   90.00
_cell.angle_beta   90.00
_cell.angle_gamma   90.00
#
_symmetry.space_group_name_H-M   'P 1'
#
loop_
_entity.id
_entity.type
_entity.pdbx_description
1 polymer ?
#
loop_
_entity_poly.entity_id
_entity_poly.type
_entity_poly.pdbx_seq_one_letter_code
_entity_poly.pdbx_strand_id
1 'polypeptide(L)'
;MMQSFVSAIIAFAAAHSLLAYGLAFLLAAAEAFPVVGGVVPGTAVIIGLGALVPGGALAMWPLVGATAAGAVMGDGLSYLFGRRYKQRAVGLWPLWVRPGLLASGEAFFVCHGGKAVLIARFMPADRAVFHFLQSLRLPVVDQVMVAITELGDASVIVPVTVAVLAWLAWQRAWRATLYGVASVVGASAFALLLKVTLHHSRPGALYDGWNAYSFPSSHAAVSTALFGFLVVLLCREVGARARVAVTLAAVSLVSAIAFSRLYLGAHWLSDVVAGLAFGTAWAALLGIVYLQHAGCSVRAGGVAGISLAALLAAGSLHIVMAHADDMRRYAVRQPVESMALTAWQDGGWAALPVRRVDLSGDYEEPFTIQWAGPLANLKSALLARAGAVGSTLVAAMAFAQCRANHSAGLAASR
;
A
#
# COMPACT_ATOMS: atom_id res chain seq x y z
N MET A 1 35.76 -15.70 7.36
CA MET A 1 34.65 -16.51 7.88
C MET A 1 33.39 -16.39 7.01
N MET A 2 32.88 -15.18 6.74
CA MET A 2 31.67 -15.01 5.90
C MET A 2 31.91 -15.37 4.43
N GLN A 3 33.03 -14.95 3.82
CA GLN A 3 33.35 -15.31 2.43
C GLN A 3 33.55 -16.82 2.23
N SER A 4 34.24 -17.50 3.17
CA SER A 4 34.44 -18.96 3.10
C SER A 4 33.13 -19.75 3.24
N PHE A 5 32.20 -19.26 4.06
CA PHE A 5 30.88 -19.85 4.21
C PHE A 5 30.02 -19.69 2.94
N VAL A 6 30.01 -18.49 2.36
CA VAL A 6 29.29 -18.22 1.10
C VAL A 6 29.85 -19.07 -0.04
N SER A 7 31.18 -19.19 -0.17
CA SER A 7 31.80 -20.05 -1.18
C SER A 7 31.45 -21.53 -0.99
N ALA A 8 31.35 -22.02 0.25
CA ALA A 8 30.94 -23.40 0.53
C ALA A 8 29.48 -23.66 0.13
N ILE A 9 28.58 -22.69 0.37
CA ILE A 9 27.17 -22.78 -0.06
C ILE A 9 27.07 -22.79 -1.58
N ILE A 10 27.79 -21.89 -2.26
CA ILE A 10 27.81 -21.83 -3.74
C ILE A 10 28.33 -23.15 -4.32
N ALA A 11 29.42 -23.70 -3.78
CA ALA A 11 29.98 -24.97 -4.22
C ALA A 11 29.03 -26.15 -3.99
N PHE A 12 28.38 -26.21 -2.82
CA PHE A 12 27.40 -27.25 -2.50
C PHE A 12 26.16 -27.18 -3.39
N ALA A 13 25.64 -25.97 -3.64
CA ALA A 13 24.50 -25.74 -4.51
C ALA A 13 24.82 -26.06 -5.98
N ALA A 14 26.02 -25.73 -6.44
CA ALA A 14 26.50 -26.09 -7.78
C ALA A 14 26.61 -27.61 -7.95
N ALA A 15 27.12 -28.32 -6.93
CA ALA A 15 27.22 -29.78 -6.92
C ALA A 15 25.84 -30.47 -6.89
N HIS A 16 24.80 -29.81 -6.37
CA HIS A 16 23.46 -30.37 -6.21
C HIS A 16 22.36 -29.48 -6.81
N SER A 17 22.61 -28.93 -7.99
CA SER A 17 21.70 -27.96 -8.62
C SER A 17 20.27 -28.50 -8.83
N LEU A 18 20.11 -29.79 -9.12
CA LEU A 18 18.80 -30.44 -9.21
C LEU A 18 18.04 -30.44 -7.87
N LEU A 19 18.73 -30.64 -6.75
CA LEU A 19 18.11 -30.57 -5.41
C LEU A 19 17.68 -29.13 -5.09
N ALA A 20 18.47 -28.14 -5.49
CA ALA A 20 18.11 -26.73 -5.32
C ALA A 20 16.85 -26.36 -6.13
N TYR A 21 16.75 -26.79 -7.39
CA TYR A 21 15.53 -26.59 -8.19
C TYR A 21 14.34 -27.36 -7.63
N GLY A 22 14.53 -28.62 -7.20
CA GLY A 22 13.49 -29.43 -6.57
C GLY A 22 12.99 -28.82 -5.26
N LEU A 23 13.89 -28.29 -4.44
CA LEU A 23 13.54 -27.54 -3.23
C LEU A 23 12.73 -26.29 -3.58
N ALA A 24 13.16 -25.51 -4.56
CA ALA A 24 12.42 -24.33 -5.02
C ALA A 24 11.01 -24.67 -5.52
N PHE A 25 10.87 -25.78 -6.25
CA PHE A 25 9.58 -26.32 -6.70
C PHE A 25 8.69 -26.73 -5.52
N LEU A 26 9.21 -27.52 -4.57
CA LEU A 26 8.45 -28.02 -3.43
C LEU A 26 8.02 -26.88 -2.49
N LEU A 27 8.90 -25.92 -2.24
CA LEU A 27 8.59 -24.75 -1.43
C LEU A 27 7.52 -23.89 -2.08
N ALA A 28 7.61 -23.63 -3.40
CA ALA A 28 6.59 -22.89 -4.14
C ALA A 28 5.23 -23.63 -4.13
N ALA A 29 5.25 -24.96 -4.28
CA ALA A 29 4.04 -25.78 -4.22
C ALA A 29 3.40 -25.80 -2.82
N ALA A 30 4.22 -25.92 -1.77
CA ALA A 30 3.76 -25.91 -0.39
C ALA A 30 3.19 -24.54 0.02
N GLU A 31 3.80 -23.45 -0.44
CA GLU A 31 3.38 -22.09 -0.15
C GLU A 31 2.02 -21.73 -0.78
N ALA A 32 1.71 -22.30 -1.95
CA ALA A 32 0.41 -22.17 -2.60
C ALA A 32 -0.69 -23.02 -1.95
N PHE A 33 -0.34 -23.99 -1.09
CA PHE A 33 -1.33 -24.87 -0.45
C PHE A 33 -1.92 -24.21 0.82
N PRO A 34 -3.24 -24.28 1.07
CA PRO A 34 -3.88 -23.64 2.22
C PRO A 34 -3.27 -24.12 3.54
N VAL A 35 -3.13 -23.21 4.50
CA VAL A 35 -2.52 -23.44 5.83
C VAL A 35 -1.01 -23.68 5.80
N VAL A 36 -0.52 -24.51 4.87
CA VAL A 36 0.90 -24.83 4.74
C VAL A 36 1.71 -23.59 4.38
N GLY A 37 1.22 -22.77 3.45
CA GLY A 37 1.89 -21.51 3.09
C GLY A 37 1.95 -20.45 4.19
N GLY A 38 1.13 -20.57 5.24
CA GLY A 38 1.23 -19.69 6.41
C GLY A 38 2.39 -20.05 7.35
N VAL A 39 2.92 -21.28 7.25
CA VAL A 39 3.97 -21.80 8.15
C VAL A 39 5.31 -21.93 7.44
N VAL A 40 5.30 -22.23 6.13
CA VAL A 40 6.51 -22.47 5.35
C VAL A 40 7.04 -21.15 4.77
N PRO A 41 8.25 -20.70 5.13
CA PRO A 41 8.85 -19.46 4.59
C PRO A 41 9.45 -19.69 3.19
N GLY A 42 8.66 -20.21 2.25
CA GLY A 42 9.10 -20.62 0.91
C GLY A 42 9.74 -19.48 0.13
N THR A 43 9.06 -18.33 0.06
CA THR A 43 9.52 -17.12 -0.64
C THR A 43 10.92 -16.67 -0.20
N ALA A 44 11.21 -16.66 1.10
CA ALA A 44 12.52 -16.23 1.62
C ALA A 44 13.66 -17.15 1.15
N VAL A 45 13.42 -18.46 1.16
CA VAL A 45 14.39 -19.46 0.72
C VAL A 45 14.58 -19.41 -0.80
N ILE A 46 13.51 -19.24 -1.57
CA ILE A 46 13.58 -19.09 -3.03
C ILE A 46 14.36 -17.83 -3.43
N ILE A 47 14.17 -16.71 -2.72
CA ILE A 47 14.99 -15.50 -2.90
C ILE A 47 16.46 -15.79 -2.60
N GLY A 48 16.74 -16.54 -1.53
CA GLY A 48 18.09 -16.99 -1.18
C GLY A 48 18.74 -17.84 -2.28
N LEU A 49 17.99 -18.76 -2.89
CA LEU A 49 18.45 -19.54 -4.04
C LEU A 49 18.69 -18.65 -5.27
N GLY A 50 17.84 -17.65 -5.49
CA GLY A 50 18.03 -16.66 -6.56
C GLY A 50 19.34 -15.87 -6.42
N ALA A 51 19.78 -15.59 -5.19
CA ALA A 51 21.06 -14.91 -4.94
C ALA A 51 22.28 -15.75 -5.35
N LEU A 52 22.12 -17.06 -5.58
CA LEU A 52 23.20 -17.94 -6.05
C LEU A 52 23.36 -17.93 -7.59
N VAL A 53 22.42 -17.32 -8.32
CA VAL A 53 22.44 -17.25 -9.79
C VAL A 53 23.61 -16.42 -10.32
N PRO A 54 23.93 -15.21 -9.81
CA PRO A 54 25.08 -14.44 -10.28
C PRO A 54 26.42 -15.15 -10.03
N GLY A 55 26.49 -16.00 -9.00
CA GLY A 55 27.66 -16.82 -8.69
C GLY A 55 27.84 -18.05 -9.58
N GLY A 56 26.93 -18.29 -10.53
CA GLY A 56 26.99 -19.42 -11.46
C GLY A 56 26.59 -20.78 -10.89
N ALA A 57 26.18 -20.86 -9.62
CA ALA A 57 25.77 -22.13 -9.01
C ALA A 57 24.40 -22.62 -9.51
N LEU A 58 23.50 -21.69 -9.88
CA LEU A 58 22.19 -21.99 -10.43
C LEU A 58 21.95 -21.15 -11.69
N ALA A 59 21.22 -21.72 -12.65
CA ALA A 59 20.77 -21.00 -13.83
C ALA A 59 19.41 -20.35 -13.56
N MET A 60 19.24 -19.10 -14.02
CA MET A 60 18.02 -18.32 -13.82
C MET A 60 16.78 -19.03 -14.35
N TRP A 61 16.81 -19.48 -15.61
CA TRP A 61 15.62 -20.03 -16.27
C TRP A 61 15.13 -21.35 -15.69
N PRO A 62 15.98 -22.34 -15.38
CA PRO A 62 15.55 -23.54 -14.65
C PRO A 62 14.99 -23.23 -13.26
N LEU A 63 15.58 -22.28 -12.53
CA LEU A 63 15.06 -21.85 -11.23
C LEU A 63 13.68 -21.24 -11.36
N VAL A 64 13.48 -20.31 -12.31
CA VAL A 64 12.19 -19.69 -12.61
C VAL A 64 11.16 -20.73 -13.08
N GLY A 65 11.57 -21.68 -13.92
CA GLY A 65 10.70 -22.75 -14.40
C GLY A 65 10.26 -23.70 -13.29
N ALA A 66 11.18 -24.10 -12.41
CA ALA A 66 10.89 -24.97 -11.28
C ALA A 66 9.97 -24.30 -10.26
N THR A 67 10.20 -23.04 -9.91
CA THR A 67 9.32 -22.29 -9.00
C THR A 67 7.94 -22.05 -9.60
N ALA A 68 7.86 -21.68 -10.88
CA ALA A 68 6.58 -21.51 -11.57
C ALA A 68 5.78 -22.82 -11.64
N ALA A 69 6.42 -23.93 -12.02
CA ALA A 69 5.77 -25.24 -12.06
C ALA A 69 5.29 -25.70 -10.68
N GLY A 70 6.10 -25.44 -9.64
CA GLY A 70 5.73 -25.72 -8.25
C GLY A 70 4.50 -24.94 -7.82
N ALA A 71 4.49 -23.62 -8.06
CA ALA A 71 3.35 -22.77 -7.76
C ALA A 71 2.07 -23.20 -8.50
N VAL A 72 2.15 -23.50 -9.80
CA VAL A 72 1.00 -23.99 -10.58
C VAL A 72 0.48 -25.33 -10.02
N MET A 73 1.38 -26.25 -9.68
CA MET A 73 1.00 -27.52 -9.08
C MET A 73 0.35 -27.31 -7.71
N GLY A 74 0.91 -26.45 -6.86
CA GLY A 74 0.38 -26.14 -5.53
C GLY A 74 -1.02 -25.52 -5.60
N ASP A 75 -1.21 -24.50 -6.44
CA ASP A 75 -2.52 -23.88 -6.70
C ASP A 75 -3.52 -24.89 -7.28
N GLY A 76 -3.07 -25.75 -8.20
CA GLY A 76 -3.89 -26.81 -8.78
C GLY A 76 -4.33 -27.84 -7.76
N LEU A 77 -3.43 -28.30 -6.89
CA LEU A 77 -3.73 -29.23 -5.79
C LEU A 77 -4.66 -28.58 -4.76
N SER A 78 -4.44 -27.31 -4.42
CA SER A 78 -5.30 -26.51 -3.55
C SER A 78 -6.72 -26.42 -4.12
N TYR A 79 -6.86 -26.11 -5.41
CA TYR A 79 -8.15 -26.07 -6.10
C TYR A 79 -8.84 -27.44 -6.12
N LEU A 80 -8.11 -28.51 -6.46
CA LEU A 80 -8.65 -29.87 -6.48
C LEU A 80 -9.09 -30.32 -5.08
N PHE A 81 -8.32 -29.99 -4.06
CA PHE A 81 -8.66 -30.26 -2.66
C PHE A 81 -9.95 -29.52 -2.26
N GLY A 82 -10.03 -28.22 -2.53
CA GLY A 82 -11.24 -27.42 -2.29
C GLY A 82 -12.46 -27.95 -3.05
N ARG A 83 -12.28 -28.39 -4.30
CA ARG A 83 -13.35 -28.99 -5.12
C ARG A 83 -13.81 -30.35 -4.58
N ARG A 84 -12.88 -31.21 -4.15
CA ARG A 84 -13.17 -32.58 -3.69
C ARG A 84 -13.78 -32.62 -2.29
N TYR A 85 -13.33 -31.72 -1.40
CA TYR A 85 -13.66 -31.74 0.02
C TYR A 85 -14.53 -30.55 0.47
N LYS A 86 -15.07 -29.75 -0.46
CA LYS A 86 -15.86 -28.52 -0.24
C LYS A 86 -16.63 -28.44 1.08
N GLN A 87 -17.49 -29.43 1.37
CA GLN A 87 -18.32 -29.51 2.59
C GLN A 87 -17.53 -29.87 3.86
N ARG A 88 -16.48 -30.70 3.75
CA ARG A 88 -15.62 -31.12 4.86
C ARG A 88 -14.52 -30.09 5.17
N ALA A 89 -14.02 -29.38 4.15
CA ALA A 89 -12.99 -28.36 4.29
C ALA A 89 -13.46 -27.18 5.16
N VAL A 90 -14.76 -26.87 5.12
CA VAL A 90 -15.43 -25.90 6.00
C VAL A 90 -15.29 -26.26 7.49
N GLY A 91 -15.23 -27.55 7.82
CA GLY A 91 -15.04 -28.03 9.20
C GLY A 91 -13.57 -28.15 9.61
N LEU A 92 -12.61 -27.84 8.74
CA LEU A 92 -11.18 -27.89 9.06
C LEU A 92 -10.69 -26.59 9.66
N TRP A 93 -9.64 -26.67 10.48
CA TRP A 93 -8.95 -25.50 11.02
C TRP A 93 -8.29 -24.71 9.88
N PRO A 94 -8.35 -23.36 9.85
CA PRO A 94 -8.92 -22.44 10.85
C PRO A 94 -10.40 -22.06 10.63
N LEU A 95 -11.07 -22.59 9.61
CA LEU A 95 -12.42 -22.16 9.22
C LEU A 95 -13.51 -22.49 10.25
N TRP A 96 -13.39 -23.61 10.97
CA TRP A 96 -14.32 -23.95 12.05
C TRP A 96 -14.27 -22.99 13.26
N VAL A 97 -13.13 -22.34 13.49
CA VAL A 97 -12.94 -21.37 14.60
C VAL A 97 -13.61 -20.04 14.28
N ARG A 98 -13.73 -19.70 13.00
CA ARG A 98 -14.27 -18.43 12.53
C ARG A 98 -15.37 -18.67 11.47
N PRO A 99 -16.53 -19.25 11.84
CA PRO A 99 -17.59 -19.60 10.89
C PRO A 99 -18.13 -18.40 10.09
N GLY A 100 -18.05 -17.19 10.66
CA GLY A 100 -18.40 -15.95 9.96
C GLY A 100 -17.52 -15.64 8.74
N LEU A 101 -16.27 -16.10 8.69
CA LEU A 101 -15.37 -15.83 7.56
C LEU A 101 -15.83 -16.51 6.27
N LEU A 102 -16.40 -17.71 6.38
CA LEU A 102 -16.96 -18.42 5.23
C LEU A 102 -18.17 -17.69 4.67
N ALA A 103 -19.11 -17.29 5.54
CA ALA A 103 -20.28 -16.53 5.12
C ALA A 103 -19.90 -15.18 4.48
N SER A 104 -18.94 -14.44 5.08
CA SER A 104 -18.43 -13.19 4.50
C SER A 104 -17.69 -13.43 3.18
N GLY A 105 -16.90 -14.50 3.08
CA GLY A 105 -16.21 -14.88 1.85
C GLY A 105 -17.19 -15.23 0.73
N GLU A 106 -18.19 -16.06 1.01
CA GLU A 106 -19.25 -16.41 0.06
C GLU A 106 -20.03 -15.18 -0.39
N ALA A 107 -20.45 -14.32 0.54
CA ALA A 107 -21.12 -13.05 0.20
C ALA A 107 -20.24 -12.17 -0.71
N PHE A 108 -18.94 -12.09 -0.43
CA PHE A 108 -17.99 -11.33 -1.26
C PHE A 108 -17.86 -11.92 -2.67
N PHE A 109 -17.75 -13.25 -2.80
CA PHE A 109 -17.69 -13.95 -4.08
C PHE A 109 -19.00 -13.86 -4.88
N VAL A 110 -20.15 -13.86 -4.22
CA VAL A 110 -21.46 -13.64 -4.86
C VAL A 110 -21.53 -12.23 -5.47
N CYS A 111 -21.05 -11.22 -4.75
CA CYS A 111 -21.07 -9.83 -5.23
C CYS A 111 -20.02 -9.55 -6.32
N HIS A 112 -18.82 -10.16 -6.25
CA HIS A 112 -17.67 -9.78 -7.09
C HIS A 112 -17.25 -10.85 -8.12
N GLY A 113 -17.76 -12.08 -8.01
CA GLY A 113 -17.43 -13.19 -8.90
C GLY A 113 -15.92 -13.46 -8.97
N GLY A 114 -15.40 -13.69 -10.17
CA GLY A 114 -13.97 -13.95 -10.39
C GLY A 114 -13.04 -12.81 -9.99
N LYS A 115 -13.53 -11.56 -9.94
CA LYS A 115 -12.74 -10.38 -9.51
C LYS A 115 -12.29 -10.51 -8.05
N ALA A 116 -13.07 -11.23 -7.24
CA ALA A 116 -12.74 -11.49 -5.84
C ALA A 116 -11.38 -12.18 -5.67
N VAL A 117 -11.03 -13.12 -6.57
CA VAL A 117 -9.76 -13.87 -6.51
C VAL A 117 -8.57 -12.92 -6.70
N LEU A 118 -8.67 -12.03 -7.69
CA LEU A 118 -7.62 -11.06 -7.99
C LEU A 118 -7.45 -10.07 -6.83
N ILE A 119 -8.57 -9.51 -6.31
CA ILE A 119 -8.57 -8.54 -5.21
C ILE A 119 -8.01 -9.17 -3.93
N ALA A 120 -8.46 -10.38 -3.59
CA ALA A 120 -8.04 -11.07 -2.37
C ALA A 120 -6.53 -11.35 -2.33
N ARG A 121 -5.89 -11.53 -3.49
CA ARG A 121 -4.45 -11.79 -3.57
C ARG A 121 -3.59 -10.64 -3.06
N PHE A 122 -4.03 -9.39 -3.25
CA PHE A 122 -3.26 -8.21 -2.87
C PHE A 122 -3.60 -7.70 -1.46
N MET A 123 -4.74 -8.10 -0.90
CA MET A 123 -5.22 -7.61 0.40
C MET A 123 -4.21 -7.75 1.55
N PRO A 124 -3.46 -8.86 1.73
CA PRO A 124 -2.54 -8.97 2.87
C PRO A 124 -1.43 -7.92 2.82
N ALA A 125 -0.82 -7.71 1.65
CA ALA A 125 0.21 -6.70 1.46
C ALA A 125 -0.36 -5.28 1.62
N ASP A 126 -1.55 -5.04 1.05
CA ASP A 126 -2.25 -3.76 1.17
C ASP A 126 -2.52 -3.38 2.64
N ARG A 127 -3.02 -4.31 3.44
CA ARG A 127 -3.28 -4.09 4.88
C ARG A 127 -2.01 -3.87 5.68
N ALA A 128 -0.99 -4.71 5.48
CA ALA A 128 0.26 -4.61 6.20
C ALA A 128 0.93 -3.24 5.96
N VAL A 129 0.99 -2.80 4.70
CA VAL A 129 1.56 -1.49 4.35
C VAL A 129 0.70 -0.35 4.90
N PHE A 130 -0.62 -0.45 4.82
CA PHE A 130 -1.52 0.55 5.39
C PHE A 130 -1.28 0.71 6.91
N HIS A 131 -1.35 -0.37 7.69
CA HIS A 131 -1.17 -0.31 9.14
C HIS A 131 0.23 0.17 9.53
N PHE A 132 1.27 -0.30 8.82
CA PHE A 132 2.63 0.18 9.02
C PHE A 132 2.73 1.70 8.82
N LEU A 133 2.22 2.23 7.71
CA LEU A 133 2.28 3.66 7.44
C LEU A 133 1.40 4.48 8.38
N GLN A 134 0.23 3.96 8.80
CA GLN A 134 -0.60 4.62 9.81
C GLN A 134 0.11 4.72 11.17
N SER A 135 0.98 3.76 11.50
CA SER A 135 1.78 3.83 12.73
C SER A 135 2.87 4.91 12.71
N LEU A 136 3.21 5.43 11.53
CA LEU A 136 4.23 6.48 11.34
C LEU A 136 3.65 7.89 11.24
N ARG A 137 2.33 8.06 11.44
CA ARG A 137 1.66 9.36 11.31
C ARG A 137 2.13 10.35 12.38
N LEU A 138 2.71 11.46 11.94
CA LEU A 138 3.17 12.56 12.79
C LEU A 138 2.61 13.89 12.27
N PRO A 139 2.13 14.82 13.13
CA PRO A 139 1.48 16.06 12.68
C PRO A 139 2.29 16.92 11.70
N VAL A 140 3.61 17.01 11.89
CA VAL A 140 4.51 17.77 11.00
C VAL A 140 4.67 17.07 9.65
N VAL A 141 4.80 15.73 9.67
CA VAL A 141 4.92 14.93 8.44
C VAL A 141 3.60 14.94 7.68
N ASP A 142 2.47 14.96 8.37
CA ASP A 142 1.14 15.07 7.77
C ASP A 142 1.01 16.37 6.96
N GLN A 143 1.45 17.52 7.50
CA GLN A 143 1.44 18.79 6.74
C GLN A 143 2.23 18.69 5.44
N VAL A 144 3.44 18.12 5.50
CA VAL A 144 4.30 17.96 4.32
C VAL A 144 3.66 16.99 3.32
N MET A 145 3.14 15.86 3.78
CA MET A 145 2.53 14.85 2.92
C MET A 145 1.22 15.32 2.29
N VAL A 146 0.44 16.14 3.01
CA VAL A 146 -0.76 16.80 2.46
C VAL A 146 -0.36 17.79 1.36
N ALA A 147 0.64 18.65 1.60
CA ALA A 147 1.13 19.56 0.56
C ALA A 147 1.68 18.82 -0.67
N ILE A 148 2.35 17.67 -0.47
CA ILE A 148 2.83 16.84 -1.58
C ILE A 148 1.66 16.18 -2.34
N THR A 149 0.63 15.65 -1.67
CA THR A 149 -0.51 15.05 -2.40
C THR A 149 -1.30 16.09 -3.19
N GLU A 150 -1.38 17.33 -2.70
CA GLU A 150 -2.06 18.44 -3.36
C GLU A 150 -1.45 18.75 -4.73
N LEU A 151 -0.14 18.53 -4.92
CA LEU A 151 0.50 18.67 -6.24
C LEU A 151 -0.02 17.68 -7.30
N GLY A 152 -0.59 16.56 -6.86
CA GLY A 152 -1.22 15.57 -7.73
C GLY A 152 -2.72 15.80 -7.95
N ASP A 153 -3.33 16.79 -7.28
CA ASP A 153 -4.75 17.08 -7.42
C ASP A 153 -5.08 17.61 -8.82
N ALA A 154 -6.32 17.38 -9.26
CA ALA A 154 -6.82 17.90 -10.53
C ALA A 154 -6.71 19.44 -10.60
N SER A 155 -6.88 20.13 -9.46
CA SER A 155 -6.71 21.59 -9.35
C SER A 155 -5.31 22.08 -9.73
N VAL A 156 -4.28 21.22 -9.64
CA VAL A 156 -2.90 21.54 -10.03
C VAL A 156 -2.57 20.93 -11.41
N ILE A 157 -2.89 19.66 -11.60
CA ILE A 157 -2.54 18.91 -12.82
C ILE A 157 -3.26 19.46 -14.06
N VAL A 158 -4.51 19.90 -13.95
CA VAL A 158 -5.26 20.45 -15.09
C VAL A 158 -4.64 21.77 -15.57
N PRO A 159 -4.41 22.79 -14.72
CA PRO A 159 -3.70 24.00 -15.14
C PRO A 159 -2.30 23.73 -15.73
N VAL A 160 -1.52 22.83 -15.13
CA VAL A 160 -0.21 22.43 -15.67
C VAL A 160 -0.34 21.84 -17.07
N THR A 161 -1.29 20.92 -17.25
CA THR A 161 -1.58 20.30 -18.55
C THR A 161 -1.98 21.35 -19.58
N VAL A 162 -2.91 22.25 -19.24
CA VAL A 162 -3.37 23.31 -20.14
C VAL A 162 -2.22 24.25 -20.54
N ALA A 163 -1.40 24.67 -19.58
CA ALA A 163 -0.25 25.55 -19.85
C ALA A 163 0.77 24.89 -20.79
N VAL A 164 1.10 23.63 -20.56
CA VAL A 164 2.01 22.85 -21.44
C VAL A 164 1.41 22.69 -22.84
N LEU A 165 0.14 22.28 -22.95
CA LEU A 165 -0.50 22.06 -24.24
C LEU A 165 -0.65 23.35 -25.03
N ALA A 166 -1.01 24.46 -24.37
CA ALA A 166 -1.07 25.78 -24.98
C ALA A 166 0.30 26.23 -25.50
N TRP A 167 1.37 25.99 -24.72
CA TRP A 167 2.74 26.29 -25.14
C TRP A 167 3.19 25.44 -26.34
N LEU A 168 2.86 24.15 -26.37
CA LEU A 168 3.13 23.27 -27.51
C LEU A 168 2.33 23.69 -28.76
N ALA A 169 1.06 24.06 -28.58
CA ALA A 169 0.20 24.54 -29.66
C ALA A 169 0.69 25.90 -30.21
N TRP A 170 1.15 26.81 -29.36
CA TRP A 170 1.77 28.07 -29.76
C TRP A 170 3.00 27.82 -30.65
N GLN A 171 3.84 26.86 -30.27
CA GLN A 171 4.98 26.44 -31.09
C GLN A 171 4.58 25.68 -32.37
N ARG A 172 3.27 25.52 -32.64
CA ARG A 172 2.71 24.72 -33.74
C ARG A 172 3.18 23.26 -33.72
N ALA A 173 3.55 22.75 -32.55
CA ALA A 173 3.98 21.36 -32.35
C ALA A 173 2.75 20.43 -32.19
N TRP A 174 1.82 20.47 -33.16
CA TRP A 174 0.51 19.81 -33.07
C TRP A 174 0.56 18.32 -32.75
N ARG A 175 1.58 17.61 -33.23
CA ARG A 175 1.80 16.20 -32.88
C ARG A 175 2.09 16.05 -31.39
N ALA A 176 3.03 16.84 -30.84
CA ALA A 176 3.33 16.80 -29.41
C ALA A 176 2.12 17.20 -28.56
N THR A 177 1.33 18.18 -29.01
CA THR A 177 0.04 18.54 -28.39
C THR A 177 -0.94 17.36 -28.38
N LEU A 178 -1.13 16.68 -29.52
CA LEU A 178 -2.04 15.54 -29.64
C LEU A 178 -1.63 14.38 -28.72
N TYR A 179 -0.36 14.00 -28.71
CA TYR A 179 0.14 12.96 -27.82
C TYR A 179 0.10 13.39 -26.34
N GLY A 180 0.30 14.68 -26.05
CA GLY A 180 0.11 15.24 -24.71
C GLY A 180 -1.33 15.13 -24.22
N VAL A 181 -2.31 15.46 -25.07
CA VAL A 181 -3.74 15.25 -24.79
C VAL A 181 -4.03 13.76 -24.59
N ALA A 182 -3.55 12.89 -25.48
CA ALA A 182 -3.75 11.45 -25.38
C ALA A 182 -3.14 10.86 -24.09
N SER A 183 -2.03 11.42 -23.61
CA SER A 183 -1.40 10.99 -22.35
C SER A 183 -2.35 11.19 -21.16
N VAL A 184 -2.86 12.42 -20.98
CA VAL A 184 -3.71 12.76 -19.83
C VAL A 184 -5.11 12.17 -19.95
N VAL A 185 -5.72 12.25 -21.14
CA VAL A 185 -7.07 11.71 -21.38
C VAL A 185 -7.07 10.19 -21.28
N GLY A 186 -6.06 9.52 -21.83
CA GLY A 186 -5.93 8.06 -21.75
C GLY A 186 -5.78 7.57 -20.32
N ALA A 187 -4.91 8.21 -19.52
CA ALA A 187 -4.76 7.88 -18.10
C ALA A 187 -6.03 8.15 -17.28
N SER A 188 -6.72 9.26 -17.55
CA SER A 188 -7.97 9.59 -16.87
C SER A 188 -9.09 8.61 -17.23
N ALA A 189 -9.21 8.25 -18.51
CA ALA A 189 -10.20 7.28 -18.98
C ALA A 189 -9.95 5.88 -18.40
N PHE A 190 -8.70 5.43 -18.36
CA PHE A 190 -8.32 4.18 -17.72
C PHE A 190 -8.70 4.16 -16.23
N ALA A 191 -8.34 5.22 -15.49
CA ALA A 191 -8.66 5.32 -14.08
C ALA A 191 -10.19 5.34 -13.84
N LEU A 192 -10.94 6.08 -14.65
CA LEU A 192 -12.40 6.14 -14.56
C LEU A 192 -13.04 4.77 -14.85
N LEU A 193 -12.63 4.11 -15.94
CA LEU A 193 -13.15 2.81 -16.35
C LEU A 193 -12.96 1.76 -15.25
N LEU A 194 -11.78 1.71 -14.62
CA LEU A 194 -11.53 0.74 -13.57
C LEU A 194 -12.26 1.08 -12.27
N LYS A 195 -12.38 2.37 -11.91
CA LYS A 195 -13.16 2.78 -10.74
C LYS A 195 -14.62 2.34 -10.85
N VAL A 196 -15.25 2.52 -12.01
CA VAL A 196 -16.67 2.16 -12.22
C VAL A 196 -16.91 0.68 -12.48
N THR A 197 -15.87 -0.13 -12.71
CA THR A 197 -16.02 -1.58 -12.95
C THR A 197 -15.64 -2.42 -11.74
N LEU A 198 -14.61 -2.01 -11.00
CA LEU A 198 -14.08 -2.76 -9.86
C LEU A 198 -14.71 -2.40 -8.53
N HIS A 199 -15.22 -1.16 -8.36
CA HIS A 199 -15.87 -0.72 -7.12
C HIS A 199 -15.04 -0.97 -5.86
N HIS A 200 -13.70 -0.92 -5.98
CA HIS A 200 -12.79 -1.22 -4.89
C HIS A 200 -12.87 -0.11 -3.83
N SER A 201 -13.10 -0.47 -2.57
CA SER A 201 -13.23 0.48 -1.46
C SER A 201 -11.87 1.01 -1.03
N ARG A 202 -11.84 2.26 -0.54
CA ARG A 202 -10.65 2.89 0.06
C ARG A 202 -10.38 2.35 1.47
N PRO A 203 -9.13 2.49 1.98
CA PRO A 203 -8.83 2.17 3.38
C PRO A 203 -9.65 2.99 4.39
N GLY A 204 -9.98 4.25 4.05
CA GLY A 204 -10.77 5.15 4.89
C GLY A 204 -11.90 5.85 4.13
N ALA A 205 -12.92 6.28 4.88
CA ALA A 205 -14.04 7.07 4.38
C ALA A 205 -13.66 8.56 4.22
N LEU A 206 -12.78 8.83 3.25
CA LEU A 206 -12.28 10.18 2.95
C LEU A 206 -13.16 10.94 1.94
N TYR A 207 -13.86 10.21 1.07
CA TYR A 207 -14.65 10.76 -0.03
C TYR A 207 -15.96 10.00 -0.18
N ASP A 208 -17.00 10.69 -0.62
CA ASP A 208 -18.32 10.11 -0.90
C ASP A 208 -18.56 9.92 -2.42
N GLY A 209 -19.59 9.13 -2.74
CA GLY A 209 -20.03 8.90 -4.12
C GLY A 209 -18.98 8.16 -4.97
N TRP A 210 -18.81 8.57 -6.22
CA TRP A 210 -17.92 7.89 -7.18
C TRP A 210 -16.43 8.11 -6.83
N ASN A 211 -16.14 9.11 -6.01
CA ASN A 211 -14.80 9.36 -5.49
C ASN A 211 -14.44 8.39 -4.35
N ALA A 212 -15.41 7.64 -3.81
CA ALA A 212 -15.19 6.60 -2.80
C ALA A 212 -14.41 5.38 -3.32
N TYR A 213 -14.36 5.18 -4.65
CA TYR A 213 -13.59 4.08 -5.25
C TYR A 213 -12.09 4.40 -5.33
N SER A 214 -11.28 3.43 -4.95
CA SER A 214 -9.84 3.55 -4.75
C SER A 214 -9.02 3.12 -5.97
N PHE A 215 -9.42 2.06 -6.67
CA PHE A 215 -8.60 1.44 -7.72
C PHE A 215 -8.87 2.00 -9.13
N PRO A 216 -7.84 2.37 -9.90
CA PRO A 216 -6.46 2.67 -9.48
C PRO A 216 -6.34 4.10 -8.94
N SER A 217 -5.18 4.43 -8.38
CA SER A 217 -4.89 5.80 -7.95
C SER A 217 -4.79 6.74 -9.16
N SER A 218 -5.74 7.68 -9.28
CA SER A 218 -5.78 8.68 -10.35
C SER A 218 -4.61 9.67 -10.26
N HIS A 219 -4.23 10.08 -9.04
CA HIS A 219 -3.03 10.90 -8.81
C HIS A 219 -1.79 10.21 -9.37
N ALA A 220 -1.57 8.94 -9.01
CA ALA A 220 -0.42 8.20 -9.52
C ALA A 220 -0.49 8.03 -11.05
N ALA A 221 -1.62 7.59 -11.59
CA ALA A 221 -1.76 7.30 -13.02
C ALA A 221 -1.58 8.53 -13.90
N VAL A 222 -2.29 9.62 -13.61
CA VAL A 222 -2.29 10.83 -14.44
C VAL A 222 -0.97 11.60 -14.28
N SER A 223 -0.44 11.75 -13.07
CA SER A 223 0.87 12.40 -12.87
C SER A 223 1.98 11.62 -13.57
N THR A 224 1.99 10.28 -13.48
CA THR A 224 3.00 9.45 -14.18
C THR A 224 2.88 9.59 -15.69
N ALA A 225 1.67 9.56 -16.23
CA ALA A 225 1.45 9.71 -17.67
C ALA A 225 1.90 11.10 -18.18
N LEU A 226 1.49 12.17 -17.48
CA LEU A 226 1.84 13.55 -17.84
C LEU A 226 3.35 13.79 -17.73
N PHE A 227 3.95 13.59 -16.56
CA PHE A 227 5.36 13.87 -16.35
C PHE A 227 6.26 12.88 -17.10
N GLY A 228 5.85 11.62 -17.24
CA GLY A 228 6.56 10.64 -18.06
C GLY A 228 6.60 11.03 -19.54
N PHE A 229 5.48 11.49 -20.11
CA PHE A 229 5.45 11.98 -21.48
C PHE A 229 6.27 13.27 -21.65
N LEU A 230 6.23 14.18 -20.67
CA LEU A 230 7.09 15.38 -20.65
C LEU A 230 8.58 15.00 -20.63
N VAL A 231 8.99 14.00 -19.85
CA VAL A 231 10.37 13.49 -19.86
C VAL A 231 10.77 13.03 -21.25
N VAL A 232 9.89 12.32 -21.97
CA VAL A 232 10.16 11.90 -23.37
C VAL A 232 10.37 13.10 -24.28
N LEU A 233 9.54 14.15 -24.18
CA LEU A 233 9.71 15.37 -24.98
C LEU A 233 11.02 16.09 -24.66
N LEU A 234 11.32 16.28 -23.37
CA LEU A 234 12.47 17.04 -22.90
C LEU A 234 13.79 16.32 -23.21
N CYS A 235 13.84 14.99 -23.03
CA CYS A 235 15.08 14.23 -23.20
C CYS A 235 15.61 14.21 -24.63
N ARG A 236 14.78 14.52 -25.63
CA ARG A 236 15.20 14.54 -27.04
C ARG A 236 16.19 15.66 -27.36
N GLU A 237 16.01 16.82 -26.72
CA GLU A 237 16.63 18.08 -27.13
C GLU A 237 17.72 18.54 -26.16
N VAL A 238 17.94 17.79 -25.07
CA VAL A 238 18.92 18.11 -24.02
C VAL A 238 20.05 17.08 -23.96
N GLY A 239 21.22 17.50 -23.47
CA GLY A 239 22.39 16.63 -23.29
C GLY A 239 22.23 15.60 -22.16
N ALA A 240 23.11 14.59 -22.12
CA ALA A 240 22.99 13.43 -21.23
C ALA A 240 22.77 13.78 -19.74
N ARG A 241 23.52 14.76 -19.19
CA ARG A 241 23.37 15.20 -17.80
C ARG A 241 21.98 15.76 -17.50
N ALA A 242 21.47 16.60 -18.41
CA ALA A 242 20.14 17.18 -18.26
C ALA A 242 19.03 16.12 -18.42
N ARG A 243 19.22 15.10 -19.28
CA ARG A 243 18.28 13.96 -19.40
C ARG A 243 18.13 13.23 -18.07
N VAL A 244 19.26 12.92 -17.43
CA VAL A 244 19.27 12.27 -16.11
C VAL A 244 18.60 13.16 -15.07
N ALA A 245 18.94 14.45 -15.02
CA ALA A 245 18.37 15.39 -14.06
C ALA A 245 16.83 15.52 -14.19
N VAL A 246 16.33 15.70 -15.42
CA VAL A 246 14.88 15.82 -15.69
C VAL A 246 14.14 14.52 -15.37
N THR A 247 14.73 13.37 -15.71
CA THR A 247 14.14 12.06 -15.41
C THR A 247 14.07 11.84 -13.90
N LEU A 248 15.16 12.10 -13.17
CA LEU A 248 15.20 11.98 -11.72
C LEU A 248 14.23 12.95 -11.04
N ALA A 249 14.11 14.18 -11.51
CA ALA A 249 13.16 15.15 -10.99
C ALA A 249 11.71 14.67 -11.16
N ALA A 250 11.34 14.20 -12.35
CA ALA A 250 10.01 13.68 -12.63
C ALA A 250 9.69 12.42 -11.81
N VAL A 251 10.62 11.46 -11.75
CA VAL A 251 10.48 10.24 -10.94
C VAL A 251 10.34 10.58 -9.46
N SER A 252 11.13 11.52 -8.95
CA SER A 252 11.06 11.95 -7.56
C SER A 252 9.72 12.60 -7.22
N LEU A 253 9.23 13.51 -8.08
CA LEU A 253 7.93 14.16 -7.91
C LEU A 253 6.79 13.14 -7.92
N VAL A 254 6.74 12.27 -8.94
CA VAL A 254 5.71 11.24 -9.06
C VAL A 254 5.76 10.26 -7.89
N SER A 255 6.95 9.84 -7.47
CA SER A 255 7.11 8.94 -6.32
C SER A 255 6.68 9.61 -5.02
N ALA A 256 6.96 10.90 -4.83
CA ALA A 256 6.51 11.66 -3.66
C ALA A 256 4.97 11.77 -3.62
N ILE A 257 4.33 12.09 -4.75
CA ILE A 257 2.87 12.13 -4.87
C ILE A 257 2.28 10.73 -4.60
N ALA A 258 2.86 9.68 -5.17
CA ALA A 258 2.40 8.30 -4.98
C ALA A 258 2.53 7.85 -3.53
N PHE A 259 3.67 8.13 -2.90
CA PHE A 259 3.94 7.79 -1.50
C PHE A 259 3.01 8.54 -0.54
N SER A 260 2.75 9.83 -0.79
CA SER A 260 1.82 10.60 0.07
C SER A 260 0.41 10.00 0.07
N ARG A 261 -0.06 9.42 -1.04
CA ARG A 261 -1.35 8.70 -1.07
C ARG A 261 -1.38 7.48 -0.16
N LEU A 262 -0.27 6.75 -0.04
CA LEU A 262 -0.13 5.60 0.85
C LEU A 262 -0.03 6.05 2.30
N TYR A 263 0.84 7.00 2.59
CA TYR A 263 1.05 7.55 3.93
C TYR A 263 -0.24 8.14 4.51
N LEU A 264 -0.97 8.93 3.71
CA LEU A 264 -2.23 9.56 4.13
C LEU A 264 -3.39 8.56 4.25
N GLY A 265 -3.20 7.29 3.90
CA GLY A 265 -4.25 6.25 3.96
C GLY A 265 -5.33 6.44 2.89
N ALA A 266 -5.04 7.16 1.81
CA ALA A 266 -6.01 7.51 0.79
C ALA A 266 -6.24 6.38 -0.24
N HIS A 267 -5.25 5.51 -0.41
CA HIS A 267 -5.23 4.41 -1.36
C HIS A 267 -4.48 3.21 -0.78
N TRP A 268 -4.80 2.02 -1.28
CA TRP A 268 -4.04 0.80 -1.04
C TRP A 268 -2.74 0.79 -1.85
N LEU A 269 -1.79 -0.07 -1.50
CA LEU A 269 -0.54 -0.24 -2.25
C LEU A 269 -0.83 -0.68 -3.69
N SER A 270 -1.75 -1.62 -3.86
CA SER A 270 -2.17 -2.15 -5.16
C SER A 270 -2.73 -1.05 -6.09
N ASP A 271 -3.51 -0.10 -5.56
CA ASP A 271 -4.03 1.06 -6.32
C ASP A 271 -2.92 1.93 -6.90
N VAL A 272 -1.89 2.19 -6.09
CA VAL A 272 -0.78 3.08 -6.44
C VAL A 272 0.14 2.39 -7.44
N VAL A 273 0.49 1.12 -7.20
CA VAL A 273 1.32 0.34 -8.12
C VAL A 273 0.64 0.18 -9.48
N ALA A 274 -0.67 -0.10 -9.51
CA ALA A 274 -1.42 -0.19 -10.75
C ALA A 274 -1.45 1.14 -11.51
N GLY A 275 -1.64 2.26 -10.80
CA GLY A 275 -1.60 3.60 -11.37
C GLY A 275 -0.23 3.94 -11.98
N LEU A 276 0.86 3.71 -11.23
CA LEU A 276 2.23 3.93 -11.70
C LEU A 276 2.55 3.04 -12.92
N ALA A 277 2.24 1.74 -12.84
CA ALA A 277 2.53 0.79 -13.91
C ALA A 277 1.80 1.16 -15.21
N PHE A 278 0.51 1.47 -15.13
CA PHE A 278 -0.26 1.94 -16.29
C PHE A 278 0.30 3.26 -16.82
N GLY A 279 0.52 4.25 -15.96
CA GLY A 279 1.01 5.56 -16.38
C GLY A 279 2.37 5.49 -17.07
N THR A 280 3.30 4.67 -16.56
CA THR A 280 4.60 4.43 -17.18
C THR A 280 4.46 3.70 -18.51
N ALA A 281 3.67 2.62 -18.58
CA ALA A 281 3.46 1.87 -19.82
C ALA A 281 2.79 2.74 -20.90
N TRP A 282 1.81 3.56 -20.52
CA TRP A 282 1.11 4.47 -21.40
C TRP A 282 2.02 5.60 -21.91
N ALA A 283 2.79 6.23 -21.02
CA ALA A 283 3.77 7.25 -21.40
C ALA A 283 4.87 6.68 -22.31
N ALA A 284 5.35 5.46 -22.03
CA ALA A 284 6.33 4.78 -22.86
C ALA A 284 5.77 4.45 -24.24
N LEU A 285 4.55 3.92 -24.32
CA LEU A 285 3.87 3.63 -25.59
C LEU A 285 3.71 4.90 -26.43
N LEU A 286 3.13 5.96 -25.86
CA LEU A 286 2.96 7.23 -26.56
C LEU A 286 4.31 7.84 -26.94
N GLY A 287 5.32 7.70 -26.08
CA GLY A 287 6.67 8.15 -26.33
C GLY A 287 7.31 7.43 -27.52
N ILE A 288 7.25 6.10 -27.57
CA ILE A 288 7.77 5.28 -28.68
C ILE A 288 7.08 5.67 -30.00
N VAL A 289 5.75 5.73 -30.01
CA VAL A 289 4.98 6.08 -31.21
C VAL A 289 5.27 7.51 -31.65
N TYR A 290 5.37 8.46 -30.71
CA TYR A 290 5.75 9.83 -31.01
C TYR A 290 7.16 9.93 -31.60
N LEU A 291 8.14 9.21 -31.04
CA LEU A 291 9.52 9.20 -31.51
C LEU A 291 9.64 8.65 -32.95
N GLN A 292 8.84 7.65 -33.31
CA GLN A 292 8.78 7.10 -34.68
C GLN A 292 8.24 8.08 -35.72
N HIS A 293 7.42 9.05 -35.30
CA HIS A 293 6.67 9.94 -36.18
C HIS A 293 7.06 11.41 -36.06
N ALA A 294 8.19 11.72 -35.46
CA ALA A 294 8.52 13.07 -35.07
C ALA A 294 9.05 13.91 -36.23
N GLY A 295 8.26 14.89 -36.68
CA GLY A 295 8.64 15.81 -37.77
C GLY A 295 9.06 17.22 -37.35
N CYS A 296 8.80 17.64 -36.10
CA CYS A 296 9.10 19.00 -35.61
C CYS A 296 9.88 18.96 -34.30
N SER A 297 10.94 19.77 -34.20
CA SER A 297 11.70 20.00 -32.97
C SER A 297 10.87 20.80 -31.97
N VAL A 298 10.92 20.43 -30.69
CA VAL A 298 10.21 21.14 -29.61
C VAL A 298 11.24 21.92 -28.79
N ARG A 299 10.96 23.18 -28.43
CA ARG A 299 11.88 23.95 -27.56
C ARG A 299 11.80 23.42 -26.13
N ALA A 300 12.63 22.43 -25.79
CA ALA A 300 12.62 21.76 -24.49
C ALA A 300 12.78 22.73 -23.31
N GLY A 301 13.64 23.75 -23.43
CA GLY A 301 13.78 24.77 -22.37
C GLY A 301 12.48 25.52 -22.08
N GLY A 302 11.68 25.81 -23.11
CA GLY A 302 10.37 26.44 -22.94
C GLY A 302 9.34 25.51 -22.29
N VAL A 303 9.32 24.23 -22.71
CA VAL A 303 8.44 23.22 -22.12
C VAL A 303 8.78 22.98 -20.64
N ALA A 304 10.06 22.87 -20.31
CA ALA A 304 10.50 22.72 -18.92
C ALA A 304 10.14 23.96 -18.09
N GLY A 305 10.39 25.16 -18.63
CA GLY A 305 10.06 26.42 -17.98
C GLY A 305 8.56 26.57 -17.70
N ILE A 306 7.70 26.35 -18.70
CA ILE A 306 6.25 26.46 -18.50
C ILE A 306 5.71 25.37 -17.57
N SER A 307 6.23 24.15 -17.64
CA SER A 307 5.83 23.06 -16.74
C SER A 307 6.16 23.41 -15.29
N LEU A 308 7.38 23.88 -15.03
CA LEU A 308 7.82 24.26 -13.69
C LEU A 308 7.06 25.49 -13.18
N ALA A 309 6.92 26.53 -14.00
CA ALA A 309 6.19 27.73 -13.62
C ALA A 309 4.71 27.44 -13.32
N ALA A 310 4.04 26.63 -14.14
CA ALA A 310 2.66 26.24 -13.91
C ALA A 310 2.51 25.37 -12.67
N LEU A 311 3.44 24.43 -12.43
CA LEU A 311 3.41 23.58 -11.25
C LEU A 311 3.60 24.39 -9.97
N LEU A 312 4.55 25.33 -9.95
CA LEU A 312 4.80 26.20 -8.80
C LEU A 312 3.62 27.15 -8.57
N ALA A 313 3.09 27.78 -9.62
CA ALA A 313 1.98 28.72 -9.50
C ALA A 313 0.68 28.03 -9.07
N ALA A 314 0.25 26.98 -9.78
CA ALA A 314 -0.97 26.26 -9.46
C ALA A 314 -0.85 25.49 -8.13
N GLY A 315 0.32 24.87 -7.88
CA GLY A 315 0.60 24.17 -6.63
C GLY A 315 0.57 25.11 -5.43
N SER A 316 1.30 26.23 -5.49
CA SER A 316 1.30 27.20 -4.37
C SER A 316 -0.08 27.80 -4.14
N LEU A 317 -0.80 28.15 -5.22
CA LEU A 317 -2.16 28.68 -5.11
C LEU A 317 -3.10 27.67 -4.45
N HIS A 318 -3.07 26.40 -4.89
CA HIS A 318 -3.92 25.35 -4.33
C HIS A 318 -3.57 25.05 -2.86
N ILE A 319 -2.29 24.94 -2.52
CA ILE A 319 -1.83 24.77 -1.13
C ILE A 319 -2.33 25.93 -0.26
N VAL A 320 -2.17 27.19 -0.69
CA VAL A 320 -2.63 28.34 0.11
C VAL A 320 -4.14 28.34 0.30
N MET A 321 -4.91 27.90 -0.70
CA MET A 321 -6.37 27.97 -0.68
C MET A 321 -7.05 26.78 -0.01
N ALA A 322 -6.52 25.56 -0.19
CA ALA A 322 -7.21 24.32 0.16
C ALA A 322 -6.57 23.55 1.32
N HIS A 323 -5.32 23.88 1.70
CA HIS A 323 -4.55 23.03 2.61
C HIS A 323 -5.18 22.83 3.99
N ALA A 324 -5.86 23.85 4.53
CA ALA A 324 -6.56 23.71 5.80
C ALA A 324 -7.71 22.69 5.72
N ASP A 325 -8.42 22.65 4.60
CA ASP A 325 -9.53 21.72 4.40
C ASP A 325 -9.02 20.30 4.08
N ASP A 326 -7.95 20.18 3.31
CA ASP A 326 -7.30 18.90 3.03
C ASP A 326 -6.66 18.30 4.28
N MET A 327 -6.04 19.11 5.14
CA MET A 327 -5.58 18.66 6.46
C MET A 327 -6.71 18.07 7.31
N ARG A 328 -7.92 18.67 7.28
CA ARG A 328 -9.10 18.10 7.96
C ARG A 328 -9.59 16.82 7.30
N ARG A 329 -9.52 16.75 5.97
CA ARG A 329 -9.93 15.59 5.18
C ARG A 329 -9.06 14.37 5.50
N TYR A 330 -7.74 14.53 5.51
CA TYR A 330 -6.79 13.44 5.77
C TYR A 330 -6.46 13.23 7.25
N ALA A 331 -7.07 13.99 8.16
CA ALA A 331 -6.89 13.82 9.60
C ALA A 331 -7.24 12.38 10.01
N VAL A 332 -6.39 11.76 10.83
CA VAL A 332 -6.66 10.44 11.39
C VAL A 332 -7.88 10.55 12.29
N ARG A 333 -9.03 10.02 11.84
CA ARG A 333 -10.25 9.98 12.64
C ARG A 333 -10.17 8.78 13.57
N GLN A 334 -9.78 9.03 14.81
CA GLN A 334 -9.99 8.05 15.88
C GLN A 334 -11.41 8.26 16.43
N PRO A 335 -12.32 7.28 16.31
CA PRO A 335 -13.64 7.40 16.92
C PRO A 335 -13.45 7.50 18.43
N VAL A 336 -13.75 8.66 19.00
CA VAL A 336 -13.80 8.86 20.45
C VAL A 336 -15.21 8.51 20.90
N GLU A 337 -15.37 7.33 21.49
CA GLU A 337 -16.62 6.98 22.15
C GLU A 337 -16.62 7.55 23.58
N SER A 338 -17.36 8.64 23.78
CA SER A 338 -17.59 9.20 25.10
C SER A 338 -18.76 8.48 25.77
N MET A 339 -18.50 7.83 26.90
CA MET A 339 -19.53 7.16 27.70
C MET A 339 -19.64 7.82 29.07
N ALA A 340 -20.86 8.12 29.50
CA ALA A 340 -21.10 8.60 30.86
C ALA A 340 -20.69 7.51 31.87
N LEU A 341 -20.15 7.93 33.02
CA LEU A 341 -19.73 6.99 34.07
C LEU A 341 -20.86 6.08 34.56
N THR A 342 -22.09 6.58 34.61
CA THR A 342 -23.28 5.79 34.97
C THR A 342 -23.58 4.74 33.90
N ALA A 343 -23.62 5.12 32.63
CA ALA A 343 -23.79 4.18 31.52
C ALA A 343 -22.69 3.10 31.46
N TRP A 344 -21.44 3.47 31.81
CA TRP A 344 -20.36 2.51 31.98
C TRP A 344 -20.66 1.52 33.11
N GLN A 345 -21.07 2.02 34.29
CA GLN A 345 -21.41 1.18 35.44
C GLN A 345 -22.59 0.24 35.16
N ASP A 346 -23.55 0.70 34.35
CA ASP A 346 -24.74 -0.06 33.94
C ASP A 346 -24.45 -1.05 32.79
N GLY A 347 -23.18 -1.34 32.51
CA GLY A 347 -22.77 -2.38 31.56
C GLY A 347 -22.43 -1.88 30.16
N GLY A 348 -22.40 -0.57 29.91
CA GLY A 348 -22.04 0.00 28.60
C GLY A 348 -20.65 -0.43 28.11
N TRP A 349 -19.73 -0.75 29.01
CA TRP A 349 -18.40 -1.28 28.65
C TRP A 349 -18.45 -2.58 27.86
N ALA A 350 -19.53 -3.37 27.97
CA ALA A 350 -19.68 -4.62 27.25
C ALA A 350 -19.87 -4.41 25.73
N ALA A 351 -20.24 -3.20 25.29
CA ALA A 351 -20.31 -2.84 23.89
C ALA A 351 -18.94 -2.52 23.27
N LEU A 352 -17.89 -2.34 24.09
CA LEU A 352 -16.57 -1.99 23.61
C LEU A 352 -15.79 -3.22 23.10
N PRO A 353 -14.86 -3.03 22.15
CA PRO A 353 -14.03 -4.11 21.63
C PRO A 353 -13.20 -4.77 22.74
N VAL A 354 -13.32 -6.08 22.89
CA VAL A 354 -12.56 -6.88 23.88
C VAL A 354 -11.13 -7.14 23.41
N ARG A 355 -10.84 -6.98 22.12
CA ARG A 355 -9.54 -7.25 21.50
C ARG A 355 -9.09 -6.08 20.62
N ARG A 356 -7.79 -5.79 20.61
CA ARG A 356 -7.15 -4.82 19.70
C ARG A 356 -6.76 -5.50 18.39
N VAL A 357 -6.65 -4.67 17.36
CA VAL A 357 -6.14 -5.05 16.04
C VAL A 357 -4.61 -5.04 16.08
N ASP A 358 -3.97 -6.11 15.65
CA ASP A 358 -2.52 -6.20 15.50
C ASP A 358 -2.03 -5.53 14.19
N LEU A 359 -0.72 -5.57 13.92
CA LEU A 359 -0.14 -5.00 12.69
C LEU A 359 -0.61 -5.73 11.42
N SER A 360 -1.06 -6.98 11.53
CA SER A 360 -1.58 -7.80 10.44
C SER A 360 -3.07 -7.50 10.15
N GLY A 361 -3.74 -6.76 11.05
CA GLY A 361 -5.16 -6.47 10.96
C GLY A 361 -6.05 -7.49 11.68
N ASP A 362 -5.48 -8.40 12.48
CA ASP A 362 -6.19 -9.43 13.23
C ASP A 362 -6.50 -9.00 14.68
N TYR A 363 -7.66 -9.43 15.18
CA TYR A 363 -8.13 -9.13 16.54
C TYR A 363 -7.62 -10.17 17.54
N GLU A 364 -6.34 -10.12 17.90
CA GLU A 364 -5.71 -11.17 18.73
C GLU A 364 -5.48 -10.74 20.18
N GLU A 365 -4.97 -9.54 20.41
CA GLU A 365 -4.55 -9.12 21.74
C GLU A 365 -5.71 -8.54 22.56
N PRO A 366 -5.82 -8.82 23.87
CA PRO A 366 -6.86 -8.26 24.72
C PRO A 366 -6.74 -6.74 24.85
N PHE A 367 -7.88 -6.06 24.87
CA PHE A 367 -7.96 -4.61 25.03
C PHE A 367 -7.49 -4.21 26.43
N THR A 368 -6.47 -3.35 26.52
CA THR A 368 -5.92 -2.91 27.80
C THR A 368 -6.58 -1.59 28.20
N ILE A 369 -7.28 -1.58 29.33
CA ILE A 369 -7.86 -0.34 29.88
C ILE A 369 -6.72 0.50 30.46
N GLN A 370 -6.56 1.73 29.98
CA GLN A 370 -5.61 2.69 30.56
C GLN A 370 -6.38 3.78 31.32
N TRP A 371 -6.05 3.94 32.61
CA TRP A 371 -6.60 5.02 33.43
C TRP A 371 -5.75 6.28 33.27
N ALA A 372 -6.33 7.32 32.68
CA ALA A 372 -5.72 8.64 32.62
C ALA A 372 -6.20 9.49 33.81
N GLY A 373 -5.43 9.50 34.90
CA GLY A 373 -5.73 10.33 36.06
C GLY A 373 -4.78 10.09 37.23
N PRO A 374 -4.88 10.91 38.31
CA PRO A 374 -4.02 10.76 39.47
C PRO A 374 -4.21 9.38 40.12
N LEU A 375 -3.11 8.65 40.34
CA LEU A 375 -3.12 7.32 40.98
C LEU A 375 -3.84 7.35 42.34
N ALA A 376 -3.72 8.46 43.07
CA ALA A 376 -4.38 8.65 44.36
C ALA A 376 -5.91 8.55 44.27
N ASN A 377 -6.52 9.09 43.20
CA ASN A 377 -7.96 9.08 42.99
C ASN A 377 -8.47 7.68 42.64
N LEU A 378 -7.71 6.95 41.82
CA LEU A 378 -8.03 5.56 41.52
C LEU A 378 -7.93 4.69 42.77
N LYS A 379 -6.85 4.86 43.55
CA LYS A 379 -6.63 4.14 44.80
C LYS A 379 -7.73 4.42 45.83
N SER A 380 -8.10 5.69 46.04
CA SER A 380 -9.16 6.05 46.99
C SER A 380 -10.53 5.52 46.54
N ALA A 381 -10.87 5.60 45.26
CA ALA A 381 -12.12 5.06 44.72
C ALA A 381 -12.20 3.53 44.83
N LEU A 382 -11.10 2.82 44.55
CA LEU A 382 -11.03 1.36 44.71
C LEU A 382 -11.11 0.96 46.18
N LEU A 383 -10.42 1.65 47.09
CA LEU A 383 -10.49 1.37 48.53
C LEU A 383 -11.87 1.67 49.11
N ALA A 384 -12.54 2.74 48.66
CA ALA A 384 -13.90 3.09 49.08
C ALA A 384 -14.93 2.03 48.65
N ARG A 385 -14.76 1.42 47.46
CA ARG A 385 -15.61 0.30 46.99
C ARG A 385 -15.22 -1.06 47.60
N ALA A 386 -13.94 -1.27 47.87
CA ALA A 386 -13.40 -2.49 48.48
C ALA A 386 -13.82 -2.69 49.94
N GLY A 387 -14.38 -1.66 50.60
CA GLY A 387 -15.02 -1.81 51.91
C GLY A 387 -16.15 -2.85 51.96
N ALA A 388 -16.62 -3.35 50.81
CA ALA A 388 -17.70 -4.34 50.71
C ALA A 388 -17.25 -5.76 50.24
N VAL A 389 -16.03 -5.96 49.74
CA VAL A 389 -15.56 -7.29 49.28
C VAL A 389 -14.08 -7.47 49.65
N GLY A 390 -13.79 -8.56 50.37
CA GLY A 390 -12.52 -8.85 51.04
C GLY A 390 -11.23 -8.51 50.28
N SER A 391 -10.25 -8.06 51.06
CA SER A 391 -8.98 -7.43 50.69
C SER A 391 -8.04 -8.21 49.74
N THR A 392 -8.32 -9.48 49.43
CA THR A 392 -7.47 -10.32 48.57
C THR A 392 -7.78 -10.24 47.08
N LEU A 393 -9.01 -9.88 46.68
CA LEU A 393 -9.41 -9.81 45.26
C LEU A 393 -8.92 -8.54 44.55
N VAL A 394 -8.75 -7.45 45.30
CA VAL A 394 -8.32 -6.13 44.77
C VAL A 394 -6.83 -6.11 44.42
N ALA A 395 -6.01 -6.89 45.14
CA ALA A 395 -4.59 -7.03 44.82
C ALA A 395 -4.38 -7.71 43.46
N ALA A 396 -5.22 -8.68 43.08
CA ALA A 396 -5.10 -9.39 41.80
C ALA A 396 -5.41 -8.51 40.58
N MET A 397 -6.44 -7.64 40.66
CA MET A 397 -6.75 -6.70 39.57
C MET A 397 -5.72 -5.56 39.47
N ALA A 398 -5.19 -5.08 40.60
CA ALA A 398 -4.13 -4.06 40.60
C ALA A 398 -2.79 -4.61 40.08
N PHE A 399 -2.44 -5.87 40.38
CA PHE A 399 -1.20 -6.50 39.89
C PHE A 399 -1.25 -6.85 38.39
N ALA A 400 -2.42 -7.20 37.85
CA ALA A 400 -2.60 -7.38 36.41
C ALA A 400 -2.36 -6.07 35.64
N GLN A 401 -2.73 -4.92 36.22
CA GLN A 401 -2.46 -3.59 35.65
C GLN A 401 -1.00 -3.14 35.83
N CYS A 402 -0.33 -3.54 36.93
CA CYS A 402 1.02 -3.06 37.28
C CYS A 402 2.16 -3.80 36.53
N ARG A 403 1.93 -5.03 36.04
CA ARG A 403 2.93 -5.76 35.24
C ARG A 403 3.27 -5.12 33.89
N ALA A 404 2.47 -4.16 33.41
CA ALA A 404 2.76 -3.38 32.20
C ALA A 404 3.81 -2.27 32.42
N ASN A 405 4.11 -1.89 33.67
CA ASN A 405 5.05 -0.81 33.97
C ASN A 405 6.50 -1.26 34.25
N HIS A 406 6.80 -2.56 34.23
CA HIS A 406 8.15 -3.04 34.54
C HIS A 406 9.09 -3.23 33.32
N SER A 407 8.65 -2.91 32.10
CA SER A 407 9.49 -2.92 30.90
C SER A 407 9.72 -1.54 30.25
N ALA A 408 9.35 -0.44 30.94
CA ALA A 408 9.68 0.93 30.52
C ALA A 408 10.57 1.62 31.57
N GLY A 409 11.64 0.95 31.98
CA GLY A 409 12.78 1.62 32.59
C GLY A 409 13.73 2.08 31.49
N LEU A 410 13.64 3.37 31.13
CA LEU A 410 14.68 4.27 30.58
C LEU A 410 14.06 5.29 29.62
N ALA A 411 13.60 6.41 30.19
CA ALA A 411 13.77 7.77 29.64
C ALA A 411 12.91 8.75 30.45
N ALA A 412 13.36 9.06 31.66
CA ALA A 412 13.02 10.31 32.31
C ALA A 412 14.23 11.23 32.14
N SER A 413 14.12 12.30 31.32
CA SER A 413 14.61 13.64 31.65
C SER A 413 14.44 14.61 30.48
N ARG A 414 13.73 15.71 30.76
CA ARG A 414 13.61 17.00 30.05
C ARG A 414 12.52 17.13 28.99
#